data_AF-A0A7Z7I256-F1
#
_entry.id   AF-A0A7Z7I256-F1
#
_cell.length_a   1.000
_cell.length_b   1.000
_cell.length_c   1.000
_cell.angle_alpha   90.00
_cell.angle_beta   90.00
_cell.angle_gamma   90.00
#
_symmetry.space_group_name_H-M   'P 1'
#
loop_
_entity.id
_entity.type
_entity.pdbx_description
1 polymer ?
#
loop_
_entity_poly.entity_id
_entity_poly.type
_entity_poly.pdbx_seq_one_letter_code
_entity_poly.pdbx_strand_id
1 'polypeptide(L)' 'MPLKKGTSKETVSKNVKTEMKHGKSQKQSVAIALNQARKSGKKIPKKDK' A
#
# COMPACT_ATOMS: atom_id res chain seq x y z
N MET A 1 9.62 8.05 -1.98
CA MET A 1 9.31 8.19 -0.55
C MET A 1 9.51 6.84 0.15
N PRO A 2 10.05 6.78 1.38
CA PRO A 2 10.21 5.50 2.07
C PRO A 2 8.86 5.05 2.63
N LEU A 3 8.21 4.10 1.94
CA LEU A 3 6.99 3.46 2.41
C LEU A 3 7.31 2.59 3.65
N LYS A 4 6.43 2.64 4.65
CA LYS A 4 6.57 1.80 5.84
C LYS A 4 6.41 0.33 5.43
N LYS A 5 7.34 -0.51 5.90
CA LYS A 5 7.27 -1.97 5.75
C LYS A 5 6.30 -2.52 6.79
N GLY A 6 5.42 -3.41 6.37
CA GLY A 6 4.44 -4.01 7.25
C GLY A 6 3.14 -4.35 6.54
N THR A 7 2.38 -5.25 7.17
CA THR A 7 1.18 -5.84 6.61
C THR A 7 -0.09 -5.34 7.32
N SER A 8 0.06 -4.65 8.45
CA SER A 8 -1.05 -4.15 9.27
C SER A 8 -1.88 -3.11 8.52
N LYS A 9 -3.18 -3.04 8.85
CA LYS A 9 -4.12 -2.07 8.27
C LYS A 9 -3.63 -0.63 8.48
N GLU A 10 -3.04 -0.35 9.64
CA GLU A 10 -2.45 0.96 9.95
C GLU A 10 -1.29 1.34 9.04
N THR A 11 -0.41 0.38 8.73
CA THR A 11 0.74 0.60 7.84
C THR A 11 0.25 0.93 6.43
N VAL A 12 -0.73 0.18 5.94
CA VAL A 12 -1.37 0.42 4.64
C VAL A 12 -2.02 1.81 4.62
N SER A 13 -2.83 2.15 5.63
CA SER A 13 -3.49 3.46 5.71
C SER A 13 -2.51 4.63 5.79
N LYS A 14 -1.41 4.49 6.55
CA LYS A 14 -0.34 5.50 6.60
C LYS A 14 0.30 5.67 5.22
N ASN A 15 0.65 4.58 4.55
CA ASN A 15 1.24 4.61 3.21
C ASN A 15 0.29 5.23 2.17
N VAL A 16 -1.02 4.93 2.22
CA VAL A 16 -2.00 5.56 1.31
C VAL A 16 -2.07 7.07 1.53
N LYS A 17 -2.20 7.53 2.78
CA LYS A 17 -2.26 8.97 3.10
C LYS A 17 -0.99 9.69 2.64
N THR A 18 0.15 9.05 2.83
CA THR A 18 1.44 9.55 2.39
C THR A 18 1.47 9.77 0.87
N GLU A 19 1.11 8.75 0.08
CA GLU A 19 1.12 8.84 -1.39
C GLU A 19 0.09 9.84 -1.93
N MET A 20 -1.06 9.97 -1.27
CA MET A 20 -2.06 11.00 -1.59
C MET A 20 -1.53 12.41 -1.31
N LYS A 21 -0.80 12.62 -0.21
CA LYS A 21 -0.14 13.90 0.09
C LYS A 21 0.94 14.26 -0.93
N HIS A 22 1.52 13.26 -1.58
CA HIS A 22 2.46 13.45 -2.69
C HIS A 22 1.77 13.70 -4.04
N GLY A 23 0.45 13.85 -4.08
CA GLY A 23 -0.31 14.16 -5.29
C GLY A 23 -0.67 12.95 -6.14
N LYS A 24 -0.46 11.71 -5.65
CA LYS A 24 -0.94 10.52 -6.38
C LYS A 24 -2.44 10.36 -6.22
N SER A 25 -3.09 9.87 -7.28
CA SER A 25 -4.51 9.52 -7.22
C SER A 25 -4.77 8.49 -6.10
N GLN A 26 -5.96 8.52 -5.51
CA GLN A 26 -6.32 7.59 -4.43
C GLN A 26 -6.19 6.12 -4.86
N LYS A 27 -6.60 5.80 -6.10
CA LYS A 27 -6.46 4.46 -6.68
C LYS A 27 -5.00 4.02 -6.76
N GLN A 28 -4.12 4.90 -7.23
CA GLN A 28 -2.69 4.63 -7.35
C GLN A 28 -2.03 4.50 -5.97
N SER A 29 -2.41 5.35 -5.03
CA SER A 29 -1.94 5.31 -3.64
C SER A 29 -2.29 3.99 -2.96
N VAL A 30 -3.53 3.51 -3.14
CA VAL A 30 -3.97 2.19 -2.65
C VAL A 30 -3.19 1.06 -3.32
N ALA A 31 -3.00 1.11 -4.64
CA ALA A 31 -2.24 0.09 -5.36
C ALA A 31 -0.79 -0.01 -4.87
N ILE A 32 -0.13 1.12 -4.67
CA ILE A 32 1.26 1.18 -4.16
C ILE A 32 1.34 0.66 -2.73
N ALA A 33 0.43 1.08 -1.85
CA ALA A 33 0.42 0.63 -0.46
C ALA A 33 0.17 -0.88 -0.33
N LEU A 34 -0.74 -1.43 -1.14
CA LEU A 34 -1.00 -2.88 -1.18
C LEU A 34 0.18 -3.65 -1.78
N ASN A 35 0.84 -3.12 -2.81
CA ASN A 35 2.04 -3.72 -3.39
C ASN A 35 3.17 -3.78 -2.34
N GLN A 36 3.38 -2.69 -1.60
CA GLN A 36 4.36 -2.65 -0.51
C GLN A 36 4.02 -3.64 0.62
N ALA A 37 2.74 -3.79 0.97
CA ALA A 37 2.30 -4.78 1.94
C ALA A 37 2.59 -6.22 1.47
N ARG A 38 2.38 -6.53 0.17
CA ARG A 38 2.75 -7.82 -0.41
C ARG A 38 4.26 -8.07 -0.35
N LYS A 39 5.08 -7.07 -0.72
CA LYS A 39 6.55 -7.13 -0.59
C LYS A 39 7.01 -7.34 0.85
N SER A 40 6.22 -6.88 1.81
CA SER A 40 6.49 -7.05 3.25
C SER A 40 5.98 -8.38 3.81
N GLY A 41 5.57 -9.34 2.97
CA GLY A 41 5.14 -10.67 3.39
C GLY A 41 3.62 -10.82 3.59
N LYS A 42 2.80 -9.83 3.22
CA LYS A 42 1.33 -10.01 3.28
C LYS A 42 0.89 -10.95 2.16
N LYS A 43 0.42 -12.15 2.53
CA LYS A 43 -0.31 -13.05 1.62
C LYS A 43 -1.69 -12.46 1.33
N ILE A 44 -1.73 -11.46 0.45
CA ILE A 44 -2.99 -10.99 -0.14
C ILE A 44 -3.24 -11.88 -1.36
N PRO A 45 -4.26 -12.76 -1.34
CA PRO A 45 -4.58 -13.58 -2.50
C PRO A 45 -4.75 -12.66 -3.72
N LYS A 46 -4.03 -12.96 -4.81
CA LYS A 46 -4.37 -12.34 -6.09
C LYS A 46 -5.72 -12.93 -6.45
N LYS A 47 -6.66 -12.08 -6.85
CA LYS A 47 -7.86 -12.57 -7.51
C LYS A 47 -7.38 -13.06 -8.87
N ASP A 48 -7.19 -14.37 -8.99
CA ASP A 48 -7.00 -15.00 -10.28
C ASP A 48 -8.23 -14.69 -11.15
N LYS A 49 -7.95 -14.45 -12.42
CA LYS A 49 -8.83 -13.76 -13.36
C LYS A 49 -10.03 -14.63 -13.73
#